data_AF-A0A3B0YSV4-F1
#
_entry.id   AF-A0A3B0YSV4-F1
#
_cell.length_a   1.000
_cell.length_b   1.000
_cell.length_c   1.000
_cell.angle_alpha   90.00
_cell.angle_beta   90.00
_cell.angle_gamma   90.00
#
_symmetry.space_group_name_H-M   'P 1'
#
loop_
_entity.id
_entity.type
_entity.pdbx_description
1 polymer ?
#
loop_
_entity_poly.entity_id
_entity_poly.type
_entity_poly.pdbx_seq_one_letter_code
_entity_poly.pdbx_strand_id
1 'polypeptide(L)'
;VAGLSRTEEIRNRMIDLQSQLDTLLLSYHDTYPDVIRAKNQISDLKKSLQQEELNRRDGSIVNTITIEGVVVDERIQASPIYQQLRTELYTTNSTINTLTSRLVDAQKSLDKLAELGRRSHELQASLSELERDYEVNSDIYQDFLRRREAARVSMNVDIEQKGLNLRIDEPPFLPLNPSGLGLKHFLVGGILLGLILPLGVLFGILQIDPRIRSAEQLHQMTDIPIIGTVNEYYTDQDIRSIKLSYLSVFFLGLSTIVAVVVIALHYR
;
A
#
# COMPACT_ATOMS: atom_id res chain seq x y z
N VAL A 1 -70.94 11.58 60.05
CA VAL A 1 -72.15 10.74 59.86
C VAL A 1 -73.41 11.55 59.54
N ALA A 2 -73.58 12.77 60.05
CA ALA A 2 -74.78 13.59 59.82
C ALA A 2 -75.13 13.91 58.34
N GLY A 3 -74.15 13.99 57.43
CA GLY A 3 -74.43 14.26 56.02
C GLY A 3 -75.19 13.15 55.29
N LEU A 4 -74.87 11.88 55.58
CA LEU A 4 -75.48 10.73 54.86
C LEU A 4 -76.99 10.66 55.10
N SER A 5 -77.45 10.89 56.34
CA SER A 5 -78.89 10.94 56.67
C SER A 5 -79.62 12.02 55.87
N ARG A 6 -79.01 13.22 55.76
CA ARG A 6 -79.62 14.36 55.07
C ARG A 6 -79.77 14.13 53.56
N THR A 7 -78.78 13.50 52.91
CA THR A 7 -78.87 13.16 51.49
C THR A 7 -79.91 12.07 51.21
N GLU A 8 -80.06 11.10 52.11
CA GLU A 8 -81.10 10.06 51.98
C GLU A 8 -82.50 10.65 52.22
N GLU A 9 -82.66 11.58 53.17
CA GLU A 9 -83.91 12.31 53.38
C GLU A 9 -84.34 13.13 52.14
N ILE A 10 -83.40 13.82 51.49
CA ILE A 10 -83.67 14.56 50.24
C ILE A 10 -84.07 13.61 49.11
N ARG A 11 -83.41 12.45 48.99
CA ARG A 11 -83.71 11.43 47.98
C ARG A 11 -85.09 10.82 48.18
N ASN A 12 -85.45 10.48 49.41
CA ASN A 12 -86.78 9.94 49.73
C ASN A 12 -87.87 10.96 49.42
N ARG A 13 -87.67 12.23 49.78
CA ARG A 13 -88.63 13.30 49.47
C ARG A 13 -88.78 13.56 47.96
N MET A 14 -87.72 13.35 47.18
CA MET A 14 -87.78 13.42 45.72
C MET A 14 -88.61 12.30 45.11
N ILE A 15 -88.49 11.08 45.65
CA ILE A 15 -89.29 9.92 45.21
C ILE A 15 -90.77 10.17 45.49
N ASP A 16 -91.11 10.70 46.67
CA ASP A 16 -92.49 11.03 47.02
C ASP A 16 -93.10 12.08 46.08
N LEU A 17 -92.34 13.13 45.73
CA LEU A 17 -92.79 14.17 44.81
C LEU A 17 -92.91 13.68 43.36
N GLN A 18 -92.06 12.74 42.94
CA GLN A 18 -92.17 12.09 41.63
C GLN A 18 -93.46 11.26 41.55
N SER A 19 -93.77 10.47 42.59
CA SER A 19 -95.02 9.71 42.66
C SER A 19 -96.28 10.61 42.64
N GLN A 20 -96.22 11.75 43.33
CA GLN A 20 -97.29 12.75 43.29
C GLN A 20 -97.44 13.39 41.90
N LEU A 21 -96.32 13.68 41.22
CA LEU A 21 -96.33 14.21 39.86
C LEU A 21 -96.93 13.20 38.87
N ASP A 22 -96.56 11.92 38.97
CA ASP A 22 -97.13 10.86 38.13
C ASP A 22 -98.63 10.70 38.34
N THR A 23 -99.10 10.82 39.60
CA THR A 23 -100.53 10.81 39.92
C THR A 23 -101.26 12.04 39.37
N LEU A 24 -100.64 13.22 39.45
CA LEU A 24 -101.20 14.46 38.90
C LEU A 24 -101.27 14.41 37.37
N LEU A 25 -100.30 13.81 36.68
CA LEU A 25 -100.29 13.67 35.22
C LEU A 25 -101.35 12.69 34.69
N LEU A 26 -101.86 11.78 35.52
CA LEU A 26 -102.99 10.91 35.15
C LEU A 26 -104.33 11.68 35.07
N SER A 27 -104.44 12.82 35.75
CA SER A 27 -105.69 13.57 35.91
C SER A 27 -105.65 15.00 35.36
N TYR A 28 -104.45 15.59 35.24
CA TYR A 28 -104.23 16.95 34.80
C TYR A 28 -103.19 17.01 33.66
N HIS A 29 -103.32 18.03 32.81
CA HIS A 29 -102.35 18.30 31.74
C HIS A 29 -101.11 19.05 32.28
N ASP A 30 -99.98 18.98 31.56
CA ASP A 30 -98.67 19.55 31.97
C ASP A 30 -98.71 21.08 32.18
N THR A 31 -99.77 21.76 31.73
CA THR A 31 -100.00 23.20 31.91
C THR A 31 -100.70 23.57 33.23
N TYR A 32 -101.11 22.60 34.05
CA TYR A 32 -101.84 22.87 35.30
C TYR A 32 -100.89 23.39 36.41
N PRO A 33 -101.29 24.40 37.22
CA PRO A 33 -100.41 25.03 38.20
C PRO A 33 -99.76 24.06 39.20
N ASP A 34 -100.47 23.00 39.62
CA ASP A 34 -99.95 22.05 40.61
C ASP A 34 -98.89 21.10 40.02
N VAL A 35 -98.98 20.75 38.73
CA VAL A 35 -97.94 19.98 38.02
C VAL A 35 -96.66 20.81 37.90
N ILE A 36 -96.79 22.09 37.55
CA ILE A 36 -95.67 23.02 37.45
C ILE A 36 -95.00 23.21 38.82
N ARG A 37 -95.78 23.32 39.91
CA ARG A 37 -95.26 23.41 41.28
C ARG A 37 -94.47 22.16 41.69
N ALA A 38 -95.01 20.97 41.44
CA ALA A 38 -94.32 19.71 41.74
C ALA A 38 -93.01 19.58 40.93
N LYS A 39 -93.03 19.94 39.65
CA LYS A 39 -91.85 19.93 38.77
C LYS A 39 -90.76 20.90 39.24
N ASN A 40 -91.15 22.10 39.67
CA ASN A 40 -90.23 23.08 40.25
C ASN A 40 -89.62 22.58 41.57
N GLN A 41 -90.43 21.99 42.45
CA GLN A 41 -89.95 21.42 43.72
C GLN A 41 -88.95 20.28 43.51
N ILE A 42 -89.18 19.41 42.52
CA ILE A 42 -88.23 18.35 42.14
C ILE A 42 -86.93 18.95 41.61
N SER A 43 -87.02 19.99 40.76
CA SER A 43 -85.85 20.70 40.23
C SER A 43 -85.01 21.33 41.34
N ASP A 44 -85.65 21.97 42.32
CA ASP A 44 -84.96 22.62 43.44
C ASP A 44 -84.28 21.60 44.36
N LEU A 45 -84.95 20.48 44.66
CA LEU A 45 -84.36 19.38 45.44
C LEU A 45 -83.17 18.73 44.71
N LYS A 46 -83.25 18.60 43.38
CA LYS A 46 -82.15 18.10 42.56
C LYS A 46 -80.93 19.02 42.61
N LYS A 47 -81.16 20.34 42.54
CA LYS A 47 -80.09 21.33 42.70
C LYS A 47 -79.45 21.29 44.09
N SER A 48 -80.25 21.14 45.15
CA SER A 48 -79.70 21.01 46.51
C SER A 48 -78.84 19.76 46.69
N LEU A 49 -79.24 18.63 46.10
CA LEU A 49 -78.48 17.38 46.15
C LEU A 49 -77.14 17.52 45.41
N GLN A 50 -77.15 18.15 44.24
CA GLN A 50 -75.93 18.41 43.47
C GLN A 50 -74.97 19.35 44.22
N GLN A 51 -75.47 20.38 44.90
CA GLN A 51 -74.63 21.29 45.69
C GLN A 51 -74.02 20.58 46.92
N GLU A 52 -74.76 19.68 47.57
CA GLU A 52 -74.27 18.92 48.72
C GLU A 52 -73.22 17.87 48.33
N GLU A 53 -73.33 17.27 47.13
CA GLU A 53 -72.29 16.41 46.57
C GLU A 53 -71.01 17.17 46.20
N LEU A 54 -71.13 18.39 45.66
CA LEU A 54 -69.98 19.25 45.36
C LEU A 54 -69.25 19.70 46.64
N ASN A 55 -70.00 20.11 47.66
CA ASN A 55 -69.43 20.49 48.96
C ASN A 55 -68.76 19.30 49.69
N ARG A 56 -69.18 18.05 49.42
CA ARG A 56 -68.48 16.85 49.93
C ARG A 56 -67.17 16.55 49.21
N ARG A 57 -67.03 16.90 47.93
CA ARG A 57 -65.76 16.73 47.20
C ARG A 57 -64.66 17.64 47.77
N ASP A 58 -65.00 18.85 48.19
CA ASP A 58 -64.04 19.79 48.80
C ASP A 58 -63.76 19.50 50.28
N GLY A 59 -64.69 18.89 51.01
CA GLY A 59 -64.54 18.63 52.46
C GLY A 59 -63.72 17.38 52.85
N SER A 60 -63.26 16.58 51.89
CA SER A 60 -62.65 15.25 52.13
C SER A 60 -61.12 15.22 51.91
N ILE A 61 -60.41 16.32 52.24
CA ILE A 61 -58.95 16.43 52.08
C ILE A 61 -58.19 16.18 53.40
N VAL A 62 -58.89 16.11 54.55
CA VAL A 62 -58.20 16.18 55.87
C VAL A 62 -57.67 14.83 56.38
N ASN A 63 -57.92 13.68 55.72
CA ASN A 63 -57.35 12.41 56.21
C ASN A 63 -57.14 11.36 55.11
N THR A 64 -56.23 11.61 54.17
CA THR A 64 -55.83 10.60 53.16
C THR A 64 -54.33 10.71 52.88
N ILE A 65 -53.58 9.67 53.26
CA ILE A 65 -52.17 9.52 52.90
C ILE A 65 -52.12 9.00 51.46
N THR A 66 -51.51 9.76 50.57
CA THR A 66 -51.33 9.43 49.16
C THR A 66 -50.14 8.49 48.97
N ILE A 67 -50.37 7.32 48.38
CA ILE A 67 -49.32 6.54 47.70
C ILE A 67 -49.77 6.34 46.25
N GLU A 68 -48.97 6.85 45.31
CA GLU A 68 -49.08 6.63 43.86
C GLU A 68 -50.46 6.89 43.20
N GLY A 69 -51.08 8.03 43.49
CA GLY A 69 -52.06 8.66 42.57
C GLY A 69 -53.41 7.96 42.37
N VAL A 70 -53.71 6.87 43.09
CA VAL A 70 -55.02 6.20 43.04
C VAL A 70 -55.72 6.36 44.38
N VAL A 71 -56.84 7.06 44.40
CA VAL A 71 -57.66 7.28 45.60
C VAL A 71 -58.46 5.99 45.87
N VAL A 72 -57.97 5.14 46.78
CA VAL A 72 -58.64 3.89 47.17
C VAL A 72 -59.18 4.02 48.59
N ASP A 73 -60.50 3.87 48.74
CA ASP A 73 -61.21 3.83 50.03
C ASP A 73 -60.57 2.79 50.97
N GLU A 74 -60.36 3.16 52.24
CA GLU A 74 -59.68 2.33 53.25
C GLU A 74 -60.39 0.98 53.49
N ARG A 75 -61.70 0.92 53.17
CA ARG A 75 -62.52 -0.30 53.21
C ARG A 75 -62.20 -1.29 52.07
N ILE A 76 -61.71 -0.80 50.93
CA ILE A 76 -61.29 -1.62 49.78
C ILE A 76 -59.88 -2.17 50.00
N GLN A 77 -59.02 -1.45 50.72
CA GLN A 77 -57.68 -1.91 51.10
C GLN A 77 -57.69 -3.06 52.12
N ALA A 78 -58.74 -3.16 52.94
CA ALA A 78 -58.95 -4.26 53.90
C ALA A 78 -59.56 -5.53 53.27
N SER A 79 -59.96 -5.50 51.99
CA SER A 79 -60.52 -6.67 51.30
C SER A 79 -59.43 -7.73 51.08
N PRO A 80 -59.65 -9.00 51.45
CA PRO A 80 -58.67 -10.07 51.26
C PRO A 80 -58.27 -10.29 49.79
N ILE A 81 -59.17 -9.98 48.85
CA ILE A 81 -58.90 -10.05 47.40
C ILE A 81 -57.89 -8.98 46.98
N TYR A 82 -57.97 -7.76 47.53
CA TYR A 82 -57.05 -6.67 47.20
C TYR A 82 -55.64 -6.97 47.72
N GLN A 83 -55.52 -7.56 48.91
CA GLN A 83 -54.24 -8.00 49.45
C GLN A 83 -53.61 -9.13 48.63
N GLN A 84 -54.40 -10.09 48.14
CA GLN A 84 -53.91 -11.13 47.22
C GLN A 84 -53.39 -10.51 45.92
N LEU A 85 -54.16 -9.65 45.26
CA LEU A 85 -53.76 -9.02 44.00
C LEU A 85 -52.49 -8.17 44.17
N ARG A 86 -52.39 -7.41 45.26
CA ARG A 86 -51.20 -6.62 45.57
C ARG A 86 -49.98 -7.51 45.79
N THR A 87 -50.14 -8.64 46.48
CA THR A 87 -49.06 -9.61 46.67
C THR A 87 -48.63 -10.22 45.33
N GLU A 88 -49.59 -10.59 44.47
CA GLU A 88 -49.33 -11.13 43.13
C GLU A 88 -48.62 -10.12 42.22
N LEU A 89 -48.97 -8.84 42.32
CA LEU A 89 -48.30 -7.76 41.60
C LEU A 89 -46.84 -7.63 42.07
N TYR A 90 -46.59 -7.66 43.38
CA TYR A 90 -45.23 -7.61 43.91
C TYR A 90 -44.41 -8.85 43.55
N THR A 91 -44.98 -10.05 43.61
CA THR A 91 -44.27 -11.29 43.21
C THR A 91 -43.96 -11.27 41.72
N THR A 92 -44.89 -10.80 40.89
CA THR A 92 -44.69 -10.65 39.44
C THR A 92 -43.60 -9.62 39.14
N ASN A 93 -43.63 -8.44 39.76
CA ASN A 93 -42.59 -7.42 39.59
C ASN A 93 -41.22 -7.91 40.06
N SER A 94 -41.16 -8.61 41.20
CA SER A 94 -39.92 -9.24 41.67
C SER A 94 -39.39 -10.28 40.68
N THR A 95 -40.29 -11.07 40.09
CA THR A 95 -39.94 -12.07 39.06
C THR A 95 -39.40 -11.39 37.80
N ILE A 96 -40.05 -10.31 37.36
CA ILE A 96 -39.59 -9.49 36.22
C ILE A 96 -38.18 -8.96 36.51
N ASN A 97 -37.95 -8.32 37.66
CA ASN A 97 -36.65 -7.77 38.03
C ASN A 97 -35.55 -8.84 38.15
N THR A 98 -35.92 -10.05 38.59
CA THR A 98 -35.00 -11.18 38.65
C THR A 98 -34.63 -11.68 37.24
N LEU A 99 -35.63 -11.80 36.36
CA LEU A 99 -35.42 -12.23 34.98
C LEU A 99 -34.62 -11.19 34.18
N THR A 100 -34.87 -9.90 34.36
CA THR A 100 -34.11 -8.83 33.71
C THR A 100 -32.65 -8.84 34.17
N SER A 101 -32.39 -9.03 35.47
CA SER A 101 -31.02 -9.16 35.99
C SER A 101 -30.31 -10.37 35.38
N ARG A 102 -30.99 -11.53 35.31
CA ARG A 102 -30.46 -12.74 34.66
C ARG A 102 -30.15 -12.53 33.18
N LEU A 103 -31.00 -11.78 32.47
CA LEU A 103 -30.76 -11.45 31.06
C LEU A 103 -29.49 -10.61 30.91
N VAL A 104 -29.32 -9.58 31.73
CA VAL A 104 -28.12 -8.73 31.73
C VAL A 104 -26.86 -9.56 32.03
N ASP A 105 -26.91 -10.45 33.00
CA ASP A 105 -25.76 -11.31 33.35
C ASP A 105 -25.46 -12.34 32.26
N ALA A 106 -26.48 -12.90 31.62
CA ALA A 106 -26.32 -13.79 30.48
C ALA A 106 -25.71 -13.06 29.27
N GLN A 107 -26.15 -11.84 28.99
CA GLN A 107 -25.59 -11.02 27.91
C GLN A 107 -24.12 -10.70 28.17
N LYS A 108 -23.77 -10.27 29.40
CA LYS A 108 -22.36 -10.05 29.78
C LYS A 108 -21.50 -11.30 29.63
N SER A 109 -22.07 -12.46 29.95
CA SER A 109 -21.38 -13.75 29.80
C SER A 109 -21.16 -14.10 28.32
N LEU A 110 -22.15 -13.85 27.45
CA LEU A 110 -22.03 -14.00 26.01
C LEU A 110 -20.96 -13.07 25.43
N ASP A 111 -20.96 -11.80 25.81
CA ASP A 111 -19.98 -10.82 25.34
C ASP A 111 -18.56 -11.23 25.76
N LYS A 112 -18.39 -11.71 27.00
CA LYS A 112 -17.11 -12.24 27.49
C LYS A 112 -16.65 -13.48 26.71
N LEU A 113 -17.55 -14.39 26.39
CA LEU A 113 -17.24 -15.58 25.58
C LEU A 113 -16.89 -15.20 24.14
N ALA A 114 -17.59 -14.25 23.55
CA ALA A 114 -17.29 -13.74 22.22
C ALA A 114 -15.90 -13.09 22.16
N GLU A 115 -15.55 -12.29 23.17
CA GLU A 115 -14.22 -11.67 23.30
C GLU A 115 -13.12 -12.73 23.48
N LEU A 116 -13.35 -13.75 24.32
CA LEU A 116 -12.43 -14.88 24.47
C LEU A 116 -12.24 -15.64 23.15
N GLY A 117 -13.31 -15.84 22.38
CA GLY A 117 -13.25 -16.45 21.05
C GLY A 117 -12.39 -15.64 20.09
N ARG A 118 -12.59 -14.31 20.01
CA ARG A 118 -11.77 -13.42 19.17
C ARG A 118 -10.30 -13.48 19.54
N ARG A 119 -9.98 -13.36 20.84
CA ARG A 119 -8.60 -13.47 21.33
C ARG A 119 -7.97 -14.83 21.04
N SER A 120 -8.73 -15.91 21.18
CA SER A 120 -8.24 -17.24 20.84
C SER A 120 -7.87 -17.36 19.37
N HIS A 121 -8.68 -16.78 18.47
CA HIS A 121 -8.38 -16.77 17.03
C HIS A 121 -7.16 -15.91 16.70
N GLU A 122 -7.04 -14.73 17.31
CA GLU A 122 -5.86 -13.86 17.15
C GLU A 122 -4.59 -14.55 17.63
N LEU A 123 -4.62 -15.16 18.82
CA LEU A 123 -3.50 -15.93 19.35
C LEU A 123 -3.13 -17.11 18.44
N GLN A 124 -4.12 -17.82 17.90
CA GLN A 124 -3.86 -18.93 16.99
C GLN A 124 -3.22 -18.48 15.67
N ALA A 125 -3.65 -17.33 15.13
CA ALA A 125 -3.03 -16.74 13.95
C ALA A 125 -1.56 -16.35 14.22
N SER A 126 -1.29 -15.66 15.33
CA SER A 126 0.07 -15.28 15.72
C SER A 126 0.96 -16.50 16.01
N LEU A 127 0.40 -17.57 16.59
CA LEU A 127 1.14 -18.82 16.83
C LEU A 127 1.51 -19.48 15.49
N SER A 128 0.57 -19.56 14.55
CA SER A 128 0.82 -20.11 13.21
C SER A 128 1.87 -19.30 12.42
N GLU A 129 1.85 -17.97 12.54
CA GLU A 129 2.88 -17.10 11.95
C GLU A 129 4.25 -17.38 12.56
N LEU A 130 4.34 -17.46 13.89
CA LEU A 130 5.58 -17.75 14.61
C LEU A 130 6.14 -19.14 14.30
N GLU A 131 5.29 -20.16 14.18
CA GLU A 131 5.69 -21.52 13.78
C GLU A 131 6.30 -21.53 12.38
N ARG A 132 5.66 -20.83 11.42
CA ARG A 132 6.18 -20.72 10.06
C ARG A 132 7.51 -20.00 10.01
N ASP A 133 7.65 -18.90 10.74
CA ASP A 133 8.91 -18.15 10.82
C ASP A 133 10.02 -18.99 11.46
N TYR A 134 9.68 -19.75 12.50
CA TYR A 134 10.61 -20.69 13.13
C TYR A 134 11.06 -21.79 12.16
N GLU A 135 10.14 -22.39 11.40
CA GLU A 135 10.44 -23.41 10.40
C GLU A 135 11.40 -22.87 9.33
N VAL A 136 11.09 -21.71 8.75
CA VAL A 136 11.94 -21.05 7.75
C VAL A 136 13.34 -20.76 8.31
N ASN A 137 13.42 -20.23 9.53
CA ASN A 137 14.72 -19.90 10.14
C ASN A 137 15.53 -21.16 10.50
N SER A 138 14.85 -22.22 10.94
CA SER A 138 15.47 -23.53 11.19
C SER A 138 16.05 -24.12 9.91
N ASP A 139 15.31 -24.06 8.80
CA ASP A 139 15.77 -24.56 7.51
C ASP A 139 16.97 -23.77 6.97
N ILE A 140 16.94 -22.44 7.08
CA ILE A 140 18.08 -21.58 6.72
C ILE A 140 19.30 -21.90 7.57
N TYR A 141 19.12 -22.05 8.89
CA TYR A 141 20.20 -22.43 9.79
C TYR A 141 20.81 -23.79 9.41
N GLN A 142 19.97 -24.78 9.13
CA GLN A 142 20.41 -26.10 8.68
C GLN A 142 21.15 -26.02 7.33
N ASP A 143 20.69 -25.20 6.39
CA ASP A 143 21.40 -24.99 5.11
C ASP A 143 22.78 -24.36 5.32
N PHE A 144 22.88 -23.31 6.14
CA PHE A 144 24.17 -22.71 6.47
C PHE A 144 25.10 -23.68 7.20
N LEU A 145 24.56 -24.49 8.10
CA LEU A 145 25.32 -25.53 8.78
C LEU A 145 25.87 -26.56 7.79
N ARG A 146 25.03 -27.05 6.86
CA ARG A 146 25.44 -27.97 5.79
C ARG A 146 26.53 -27.37 4.91
N ARG A 147 26.37 -26.11 4.47
CA ARG A 147 27.37 -25.40 3.66
C ARG A 147 28.70 -25.23 4.39
N ARG A 148 28.66 -24.91 5.68
CA ARG A 148 29.86 -24.77 6.52
C ARG A 148 30.62 -26.09 6.63
N GLU A 149 29.92 -27.19 6.93
CA GLU A 149 30.56 -28.50 7.00
C GLU A 149 31.06 -28.96 5.61
N ALA A 150 30.31 -28.70 4.54
CA ALA A 150 30.76 -29.01 3.17
C ALA A 150 32.05 -28.24 2.80
N ALA A 151 32.14 -26.95 3.13
CA ALA A 151 33.34 -26.15 2.91
C ALA A 151 34.52 -26.65 3.75
N ARG A 152 34.28 -27.03 5.00
CA ARG A 152 35.30 -27.62 5.88
C ARG A 152 35.81 -28.96 5.35
N VAL A 153 34.92 -29.84 4.92
CA VAL A 153 35.29 -31.13 4.30
C VAL A 153 36.05 -30.89 3.00
N SER A 154 35.59 -29.98 2.14
CA SER A 154 36.28 -29.62 0.90
C SER A 154 37.71 -29.11 1.17
N MET A 155 37.90 -28.28 2.21
CA MET A 155 39.22 -27.79 2.58
C MET A 155 40.15 -28.93 3.06
N ASN A 156 39.63 -29.85 3.86
CA ASN A 156 40.41 -31.01 4.31
C ASN A 156 40.77 -31.95 3.15
N VAL A 157 39.86 -32.16 2.20
CA VAL A 157 40.13 -32.96 0.99
C VAL A 157 41.17 -32.30 0.10
N ASP A 158 41.15 -30.97 -0.06
CA ASP A 158 42.15 -30.23 -0.84
C ASP A 158 43.55 -30.28 -0.21
N ILE A 159 43.63 -30.38 1.14
CA ILE A 159 44.88 -30.56 1.88
C ILE A 159 45.41 -32.00 1.78
N GLU A 160 44.53 -33.02 1.84
CA GLU A 160 44.91 -34.44 1.82
C GLU A 160 45.12 -35.00 0.40
N GLN A 161 44.35 -34.53 -0.60
CA GLN A 161 44.47 -34.98 -1.99
C GLN A 161 45.31 -34.00 -2.81
N LYS A 162 46.52 -34.45 -3.15
CA LYS A 162 47.39 -33.84 -4.14
C LYS A 162 46.66 -33.57 -5.47
N GLY A 163 46.36 -32.30 -5.75
CA GLY A 163 46.16 -31.79 -7.11
C GLY A 163 44.77 -31.23 -7.38
N LEU A 164 44.73 -29.96 -7.80
CA LEU A 164 43.52 -29.26 -8.22
C LEU A 164 42.79 -30.09 -9.29
N ASN A 165 41.59 -30.59 -8.99
CA ASN A 165 40.65 -31.07 -10.01
C ASN A 165 40.05 -29.86 -10.73
N LEU A 166 40.83 -29.27 -11.63
CA LEU A 166 40.38 -28.19 -12.51
C LEU A 166 39.38 -28.77 -13.51
N ARG A 167 38.09 -28.49 -13.30
CA ARG A 167 37.06 -28.76 -14.30
C ARG A 167 37.01 -27.58 -15.27
N ILE A 168 37.20 -27.88 -16.55
CA ILE A 168 37.15 -26.88 -17.61
C ILE A 168 35.67 -26.61 -17.92
N ASP A 169 35.11 -25.57 -17.31
CA ASP A 169 33.70 -25.17 -17.55
C ASP A 169 33.53 -24.49 -18.92
N GLU A 170 34.56 -23.80 -19.42
CA GLU A 170 34.56 -23.18 -20.75
C GLU A 170 35.88 -23.49 -21.48
N PRO A 171 35.85 -24.21 -22.61
CA PRO A 171 37.06 -24.56 -23.34
C PRO A 171 37.68 -23.30 -23.97
N PRO A 172 39.01 -23.24 -24.09
CA PRO A 172 39.67 -22.12 -24.75
C PRO A 172 39.23 -22.03 -26.21
N PHE A 173 38.67 -20.90 -26.62
CA PHE A 173 38.39 -20.62 -28.03
C PHE A 173 39.64 -20.05 -28.70
N LEU A 174 39.91 -20.47 -29.94
CA LEU A 174 40.98 -19.89 -30.74
C LEU A 174 40.51 -18.51 -31.23
N PRO A 175 41.27 -17.43 -30.98
CA PRO A 175 40.92 -16.12 -31.51
C PRO A 175 40.94 -16.17 -33.04
N LEU A 176 39.81 -15.83 -33.65
CA LEU A 176 39.65 -15.80 -35.12
C LEU A 176 40.39 -14.62 -35.77
N ASN A 177 40.77 -13.62 -34.98
CA ASN A 177 41.46 -12.42 -35.44
C ASN A 177 42.82 -12.30 -34.73
N PRO A 178 43.91 -12.03 -35.47
CA PRO A 178 45.21 -11.79 -34.87
C PRO A 178 45.19 -10.49 -34.06
N SER A 179 45.64 -10.55 -32.81
CA SER A 179 45.89 -9.39 -31.95
C SER A 179 47.27 -8.80 -32.28
N GLY A 180 47.31 -7.78 -33.16
CA GLY A 180 48.56 -7.10 -33.54
C GLY A 180 48.43 -6.20 -34.78
N LEU A 181 49.56 -5.64 -35.23
CA LEU A 181 49.64 -4.89 -36.49
C LEU A 181 49.32 -5.84 -37.66
N GLY A 182 48.11 -5.74 -38.21
CA GLY A 182 47.69 -6.60 -39.31
C GLY A 182 48.50 -6.38 -40.59
N LEU A 183 48.56 -7.40 -41.44
CA LEU A 183 49.31 -7.43 -42.71
C LEU A 183 49.05 -6.21 -43.62
N LYS A 184 47.84 -5.65 -43.59
CA LYS A 184 47.49 -4.43 -44.33
C LYS A 184 48.36 -3.22 -43.95
N HIS A 185 48.66 -3.04 -42.66
CA HIS A 185 49.49 -1.93 -42.18
C HIS A 185 50.93 -2.08 -42.65
N PHE A 186 51.48 -3.30 -42.61
CA PHE A 186 52.83 -3.57 -43.09
C PHE A 186 52.94 -3.41 -44.61
N LEU A 187 51.92 -3.84 -45.36
CA LEU A 187 51.89 -3.70 -46.82
C LEU A 187 51.90 -2.22 -47.23
N VAL A 188 51.06 -1.40 -46.60
CA VAL A 188 51.00 0.05 -46.86
C VAL A 188 52.28 0.74 -46.42
N GLY A 189 52.77 0.45 -45.20
CA GLY A 189 54.00 1.04 -44.68
C GLY A 189 55.24 0.66 -45.49
N GLY A 190 55.33 -0.59 -45.95
CA GLY A 190 56.42 -1.09 -46.77
C GLY A 190 56.48 -0.46 -48.15
N ILE A 191 55.33 -0.29 -48.82
CA ILE A 191 55.26 0.41 -50.11
C ILE A 191 55.68 1.89 -49.95
N LEU A 192 55.17 2.56 -48.91
CA LEU A 192 55.53 3.95 -48.62
C LEU A 192 57.03 4.11 -48.34
N LEU A 193 57.59 3.28 -47.47
CA LEU A 193 59.03 3.33 -47.17
C LEU A 193 59.87 2.96 -48.39
N GLY A 194 59.47 1.97 -49.18
CA GLY A 194 60.16 1.55 -50.41
C GLY A 194 60.18 2.64 -51.48
N LEU A 195 59.20 3.54 -51.52
CA LEU A 195 59.21 4.72 -52.37
C LEU A 195 60.06 5.85 -51.78
N ILE A 196 59.88 6.15 -50.48
CA ILE A 196 60.50 7.31 -49.83
C ILE A 196 62.01 7.12 -49.66
N LEU A 197 62.49 5.93 -49.31
CA LEU A 197 63.92 5.67 -49.08
C LEU A 197 64.81 5.97 -50.28
N PRO A 198 64.59 5.39 -51.48
CA PRO A 198 65.45 5.65 -52.63
C PRO A 198 65.36 7.09 -53.12
N LEU A 199 64.17 7.71 -53.06
CA LEU A 199 63.99 9.13 -53.35
C LEU A 199 64.78 10.01 -52.37
N GLY A 200 64.72 9.71 -51.08
CA GLY A 200 65.45 10.42 -50.04
C GLY A 200 66.96 10.27 -50.17
N VAL A 201 67.45 9.07 -50.47
CA VAL A 201 68.89 8.82 -50.72
C VAL A 201 69.34 9.57 -51.98
N LEU A 202 68.57 9.53 -53.07
CA LEU A 202 68.91 10.25 -54.30
C LEU A 202 68.95 11.77 -54.06
N PHE A 203 67.96 12.32 -53.36
CA PHE A 203 67.92 13.73 -52.99
C PHE A 203 69.11 14.11 -52.09
N GLY A 204 69.44 13.27 -51.10
CA GLY A 204 70.60 13.47 -50.23
C GLY A 204 71.92 13.47 -51.00
N ILE A 205 72.11 12.55 -51.93
CA ILE A 205 73.30 12.53 -52.80
C ILE A 205 73.34 13.81 -53.65
N LEU A 206 72.19 14.25 -54.19
CA LEU A 206 72.12 15.45 -55.03
C LEU A 206 72.42 16.73 -54.25
N GLN A 207 72.02 16.80 -52.97
CA GLN A 207 72.30 17.95 -52.10
C GLN A 207 73.76 18.02 -51.64
N ILE A 208 74.41 16.85 -51.49
CA ILE A 208 75.80 16.75 -51.03
C ILE A 208 76.79 16.85 -52.22
N ASP A 209 76.35 16.61 -53.46
CA ASP A 209 77.19 16.72 -54.66
C ASP A 209 77.39 18.20 -55.07
N PRO A 210 78.59 18.78 -54.92
CA PRO A 210 78.85 20.19 -55.20
C PRO A 210 79.08 20.48 -56.70
N ARG A 211 78.69 19.57 -57.60
CA ARG A 211 78.91 19.73 -59.04
C ARG A 211 77.95 20.74 -59.66
N ILE A 212 78.49 21.78 -60.27
CA ILE A 212 77.75 22.79 -61.03
C ILE A 212 77.37 22.17 -62.38
N ARG A 213 76.09 21.81 -62.56
CA ARG A 213 75.62 21.07 -63.75
C ARG A 213 74.97 21.96 -64.82
N SER A 214 74.76 23.23 -64.53
CA SER A 214 74.17 24.20 -65.46
C SER A 214 74.97 25.49 -65.50
N ALA A 215 75.12 26.05 -66.70
CA ALA A 215 75.68 27.37 -66.92
C ALA A 215 74.96 28.44 -66.08
N GLU A 216 73.63 28.34 -65.98
CA GLU A 216 72.80 29.27 -65.19
C GLU A 216 73.19 29.30 -63.70
N GLN A 217 73.53 28.12 -63.13
CA GLN A 217 73.94 28.00 -61.73
C GLN A 217 75.32 28.63 -61.47
N LEU A 218 76.21 28.60 -62.47
CA LEU A 218 77.49 29.29 -62.40
C LEU A 218 77.30 30.82 -62.47
N HIS A 219 76.43 31.30 -63.36
CA HIS A 219 76.14 32.73 -63.49
C HIS A 219 75.53 33.29 -62.20
N GLN A 220 74.57 32.59 -61.59
CA GLN A 220 73.96 33.01 -60.31
C GLN A 220 74.95 33.06 -59.14
N MET A 221 75.97 32.20 -59.13
CA MET A 221 76.96 32.17 -58.04
C MET A 221 78.13 33.15 -58.24
N THR A 222 78.48 33.48 -59.48
CA THR A 222 79.70 34.26 -59.78
C THR A 222 79.46 35.57 -60.55
N ASP A 223 78.24 35.84 -61.03
CA ASP A 223 77.82 37.08 -61.71
C ASP A 223 78.61 37.41 -63.00
N ILE A 224 79.31 36.42 -63.57
CA ILE A 224 80.11 36.55 -64.80
C ILE A 224 79.27 36.14 -66.01
N PRO A 225 79.21 36.93 -67.11
CA PRO A 225 78.44 36.59 -68.30
C PRO A 225 79.05 35.42 -69.08
N ILE A 226 78.23 34.44 -69.43
CA ILE A 226 78.66 33.18 -70.07
C ILE A 226 78.59 33.34 -71.59
N ILE A 227 79.75 33.29 -72.25
CA ILE A 227 79.91 33.58 -73.69
C ILE A 227 79.62 32.33 -74.56
N GLY A 228 79.58 31.14 -73.95
CA GLY A 228 79.20 29.90 -74.63
C GLY A 228 79.34 28.69 -73.72
N THR A 229 78.57 27.63 -74.01
CA THR A 229 78.64 26.36 -73.30
C THR A 229 79.28 25.32 -74.21
N VAL A 230 80.37 24.68 -73.76
CA VAL A 230 80.92 23.51 -74.43
C VAL A 230 80.15 22.29 -73.93
N ASN A 231 79.41 21.63 -74.83
CA ASN A 231 78.77 20.37 -74.50
C ASN A 231 79.84 19.30 -74.31
N GLU A 232 79.83 18.66 -73.15
CA GLU A 232 80.70 17.54 -72.86
C GLU A 232 80.24 16.32 -73.69
N TYR A 233 81.09 15.84 -74.59
CA TYR A 233 80.83 14.62 -75.35
C TYR A 233 81.23 13.41 -74.48
N TYR A 234 80.24 12.75 -73.90
CA TYR A 234 80.46 11.54 -73.14
C TYR A 234 81.06 10.44 -74.03
N THR A 235 82.26 9.99 -73.71
CA THR A 235 82.87 8.78 -74.30
C THR A 235 82.13 7.53 -73.80
N ASP A 236 82.03 6.48 -74.61
CA ASP A 236 81.30 5.24 -74.25
C ASP A 236 81.72 4.62 -72.89
N GLN A 237 82.95 4.87 -72.46
CA GLN A 237 83.48 4.44 -71.17
C GLN A 237 82.92 5.23 -69.98
N ASP A 238 82.67 6.54 -70.13
CA ASP A 238 82.04 7.39 -69.10
C ASP A 238 80.54 7.11 -68.99
N ILE A 239 79.88 6.84 -70.11
CA ILE A 239 78.48 6.42 -70.11
C ILE A 239 78.32 5.10 -69.34
N ARG A 240 79.32 4.21 -69.42
CA ARG A 240 79.31 2.93 -68.68
C ARG A 240 79.51 3.12 -67.18
N SER A 241 80.42 3.99 -66.74
CA SER A 241 80.65 4.25 -65.31
C SER A 241 79.45 4.96 -64.65
N ILE A 242 78.84 5.90 -65.37
CA ILE A 242 77.61 6.59 -64.94
C ILE A 242 76.44 5.61 -64.88
N LYS A 243 76.25 4.76 -65.90
CA LYS A 243 75.21 3.72 -65.89
C LYS A 243 75.43 2.71 -64.76
N LEU A 244 76.67 2.31 -64.47
CA LEU A 244 76.99 1.40 -63.37
C LEU A 244 76.68 2.02 -61.99
N SER A 245 76.90 3.33 -61.82
CA SER A 245 76.55 4.04 -60.57
C SER A 245 75.03 4.19 -60.40
N TYR A 246 74.28 4.54 -61.46
CA TYR A 246 72.81 4.56 -61.38
C TYR A 246 72.22 3.16 -61.20
N LEU A 247 72.83 2.14 -61.80
CA LEU A 247 72.43 0.74 -61.65
C LEU A 247 72.67 0.25 -60.22
N SER A 248 73.77 0.64 -59.55
CA SER A 248 74.01 0.26 -58.16
C SER A 248 73.02 0.92 -57.19
N VAL A 249 72.64 2.18 -57.42
CA VAL A 249 71.58 2.85 -56.65
C VAL A 249 70.22 2.18 -56.89
N PHE A 250 69.93 1.79 -58.13
CA PHE A 250 68.72 1.05 -58.46
C PHE A 250 68.68 -0.33 -57.77
N PHE A 251 69.79 -1.08 -57.78
CA PHE A 251 69.89 -2.36 -57.08
C PHE A 251 69.81 -2.22 -55.55
N LEU A 252 70.34 -1.15 -54.97
CA LEU A 252 70.17 -0.84 -53.54
C LEU A 252 68.70 -0.58 -53.20
N GLY A 253 67.98 0.21 -54.01
CA GLY A 253 66.55 0.45 -53.85
C GLY A 253 65.71 -0.82 -54.05
N LEU A 254 66.07 -1.68 -55.00
CA LEU A 254 65.39 -2.96 -55.19
C LEU A 254 65.64 -3.91 -54.01
N SER A 255 66.87 -3.93 -53.47
CA SER A 255 67.25 -4.74 -52.31
C SER A 255 66.47 -4.35 -51.05
N THR A 256 66.26 -3.06 -50.79
CA THR A 256 65.46 -2.61 -49.64
C THR A 256 63.99 -3.00 -49.77
N ILE A 257 63.40 -2.93 -50.97
CA ILE A 257 62.03 -3.39 -51.23
C ILE A 257 61.91 -4.91 -51.00
N VAL A 258 62.87 -5.69 -51.51
CA VAL A 258 62.88 -7.15 -51.32
C VAL A 258 63.04 -7.52 -49.83
N ALA A 259 63.92 -6.83 -49.09
CA ALA A 259 64.10 -7.06 -47.66
C ALA A 259 62.80 -6.81 -46.86
N VAL A 260 62.06 -5.75 -47.19
CA VAL A 260 60.76 -5.46 -46.57
C VAL A 260 59.74 -6.57 -46.89
N VAL A 261 59.69 -7.06 -48.13
CA VAL A 261 58.79 -8.16 -48.51
C VAL A 261 59.14 -9.47 -47.80
N VAL A 262 60.43 -9.78 -47.63
CA VAL A 262 60.88 -10.98 -46.90
C VAL A 262 60.52 -10.89 -45.41
N ILE A 263 60.67 -9.72 -44.80
CA ILE A 263 60.25 -9.49 -43.40
C ILE A 263 58.73 -9.65 -43.27
N ALA A 264 57.95 -9.16 -44.25
CA ALA A 264 56.49 -9.34 -44.28
C ALA A 264 56.08 -10.82 -44.33
N LEU A 265 56.81 -11.62 -45.13
CA LEU A 265 56.54 -13.05 -45.30
C LEU A 265 57.01 -13.88 -44.10
N HIS A 266 58.06 -13.47 -43.40
CA HIS A 266 58.54 -14.15 -42.21
C HIS A 266 57.62 -13.95 -40.99
N TYR A 267 56.85 -12.86 -40.97
CA TYR A 267 55.88 -12.56 -39.91
C TYR A 267 54.48 -13.18 -40.13
N ARG A 268 54.34 -14.04 -41.15
CA ARG A 268 53.15 -14.86 -41.43
C ARG A 268 53.17 -16.15 -40.64
#